data_AF-A0A9P1BLH4-F1
#
_entry.id   AF-A0A9P1BLH4-F1
#
_cell.length_a   1.000
_cell.length_b   1.000
_cell.length_c   1.000
_cell.angle_alpha   90.00
_cell.angle_beta   90.00
_cell.angle_gamma   90.00
#
_symmetry.space_group_name_H-M   'P 1'
#
loop_
_entity.id
_entity.type
_entity.pdbx_description
1 polymer ?
#
loop_
_entity_poly.entity_id
_entity_poly.type
_entity_poly.pdbx_seq_one_letter_code
_entity_poly.pdbx_strand_id
1 'polypeptide(L)'
;MSEEESGHVEQHAEAAEGDPAIFAKPVSIAYKLELTYNGGKAVSIPADFVVKDIDKNEVKYLKVQGSAVWLSRLVCHCSSKSASIANGTKLAELKKKRNDKLAPADDEAPPEKKIKGEQVVSIQVGNSQVSILCPAKRAQSADLLVLLHVDHLAPIFNALSADCTGDDSKRHYHKSGKFAKPVLKD
;
A
#
# COMPACT_ATOMS: atom_id res chain seq x y z
N MET A 1 -77.23 -0.77 -12.35
CA MET A 1 -77.87 -0.46 -13.65
C MET A 1 -77.62 1.01 -13.92
N SER A 2 -77.32 1.32 -15.19
CA SER A 2 -77.15 2.66 -15.80
C SER A 2 -75.80 3.32 -15.48
N GLU A 3 -74.79 3.19 -16.35
CA GLU A 3 -74.57 3.96 -17.60
C GLU A 3 -74.38 5.44 -17.30
N GLU A 4 -73.13 5.92 -17.39
CA GLU A 4 -72.81 7.23 -17.97
C GLU A 4 -71.46 7.16 -18.70
N GLU A 5 -71.45 7.84 -19.82
CA GLU A 5 -70.59 7.74 -20.98
C GLU A 5 -69.57 8.90 -21.02
N SER A 6 -68.60 8.76 -21.91
CA SER A 6 -68.10 9.83 -22.78
C SER A 6 -66.87 10.63 -22.37
N GLY A 7 -65.97 10.76 -23.36
CA GLY A 7 -65.14 11.96 -23.52
C GLY A 7 -63.65 11.74 -23.74
N HIS A 8 -63.27 11.12 -24.85
CA HIS A 8 -61.93 11.29 -25.41
C HIS A 8 -61.85 12.72 -25.99
N VAL A 9 -60.95 13.56 -25.48
CA VAL A 9 -60.52 14.80 -26.15
C VAL A 9 -59.02 14.67 -26.42
N GLU A 10 -58.76 14.57 -27.71
CA GLU A 10 -57.49 14.67 -28.39
C GLU A 10 -56.86 16.03 -28.10
N GLN A 11 -55.64 16.04 -27.58
CA GLN A 11 -54.78 17.23 -27.63
C GLN A 11 -53.53 16.88 -28.42
N HIS A 12 -53.57 17.28 -29.68
CA HIS A 12 -52.40 17.55 -30.50
C HIS A 12 -51.46 18.50 -29.73
N ALA A 13 -50.24 18.04 -29.46
CA ALA A 13 -49.12 18.90 -29.11
C ALA A 13 -47.92 18.50 -29.98
N GLU A 14 -47.84 19.20 -31.12
CA GLU A 14 -46.65 19.72 -31.76
C GLU A 14 -45.33 19.02 -31.40
N ALA A 15 -44.82 18.21 -32.34
CA ALA A 15 -43.48 17.67 -32.29
C ALA A 15 -42.46 18.81 -32.45
N ALA A 16 -42.06 19.40 -31.32
CA ALA A 16 -40.88 20.24 -31.26
C ALA A 16 -39.64 19.35 -31.47
N GLU A 17 -39.03 19.47 -32.64
CA GLU A 17 -37.64 19.09 -32.89
C GLU A 17 -36.75 19.74 -31.82
N GLY A 18 -36.36 18.97 -30.80
CA GLY A 18 -35.44 19.38 -29.76
C GLY A 18 -34.10 18.66 -29.90
N ASP A 19 -33.05 19.45 -30.13
CA ASP A 19 -31.60 19.19 -30.03
C ASP A 19 -31.11 17.79 -29.63
N PRO A 20 -30.09 17.23 -30.33
CA PRO A 20 -29.43 16.03 -29.84
C PRO A 20 -28.77 16.34 -28.49
N ALA A 21 -29.33 15.78 -27.42
CA ALA A 21 -28.76 15.82 -26.08
C ALA A 21 -27.28 15.44 -26.15
N ILE A 22 -26.40 16.43 -25.95
CA ILE A 22 -24.97 16.20 -25.81
C ILE A 22 -24.79 15.43 -24.50
N PHE A 23 -24.75 14.10 -24.59
CA PHE A 23 -24.28 13.25 -23.49
C PHE A 23 -22.80 13.54 -23.28
N ALA A 24 -22.52 14.54 -22.42
CA ALA A 24 -21.17 14.84 -21.99
C ALA A 24 -20.58 13.56 -21.36
N LYS A 25 -19.56 13.00 -22.00
CA LYS A 25 -18.83 11.87 -21.44
C LYS A 25 -18.21 12.30 -20.11
N PRO A 26 -18.30 11.50 -19.04
CA PRO A 26 -17.72 11.87 -17.75
C PRO A 26 -16.22 12.07 -17.89
N VAL A 27 -15.74 13.23 -17.43
CA VAL A 27 -14.31 13.54 -17.32
C VAL A 27 -13.82 13.07 -15.96
N SER A 28 -12.83 12.18 -15.94
CA SER A 28 -12.20 11.69 -14.72
C SER A 28 -10.78 12.22 -14.59
N ILE A 29 -10.45 12.81 -13.43
CA ILE A 29 -9.09 13.28 -13.11
C ILE A 29 -8.39 12.18 -12.30
N ALA A 30 -7.25 11.70 -12.80
CA ALA A 30 -6.42 10.72 -12.12
C ALA A 30 -5.14 11.38 -11.60
N TYR A 31 -4.88 11.22 -10.30
CA TYR A 31 -3.66 11.71 -9.66
C TYR A 31 -2.64 10.59 -9.53
N LYS A 32 -1.38 10.90 -9.84
CA LYS A 32 -0.26 9.96 -9.78
C LYS A 32 0.73 10.43 -8.73
N LEU A 33 1.05 9.57 -7.76
CA LEU A 33 2.10 9.82 -6.78
C LEU A 33 3.42 9.29 -7.33
N GLU A 34 4.45 10.12 -7.36
CA GLU A 34 5.79 9.75 -7.81
C GLU A 34 6.80 10.10 -6.72
N LEU A 35 7.69 9.16 -6.41
CA LEU A 35 8.78 9.36 -5.46
C LEU A 35 10.11 9.25 -6.19
N THR A 36 11.05 10.09 -5.77
CA THR A 36 12.43 10.05 -6.25
C THR A 36 13.34 9.93 -5.04
N TYR A 37 14.32 9.05 -5.12
CA TYR A 37 15.26 8.79 -4.04
C TYR A 37 16.70 8.76 -4.59
N ASN A 38 17.58 9.48 -3.91
CA ASN A 38 19.02 9.57 -4.19
C ASN A 38 19.36 9.93 -5.65
N GLY A 39 18.64 10.91 -6.23
CA GLY A 39 18.85 11.34 -7.62
C GLY A 39 18.45 10.31 -8.68
N GLY A 40 17.77 9.22 -8.28
CA GLY A 40 17.32 8.17 -9.19
C GLY A 40 16.15 8.56 -10.07
N LYS A 41 15.65 7.60 -10.85
CA LYS A 41 14.45 7.78 -11.66
C LYS A 41 13.21 7.90 -10.77
N ALA A 42 12.30 8.81 -11.11
CA ALA A 42 11.00 8.90 -10.46
C ALA A 42 10.22 7.59 -10.60
N VAL A 43 9.76 7.04 -9.47
CA VAL A 43 8.98 5.81 -9.41
C VAL A 43 7.57 6.13 -8.99
N SER A 44 6.62 5.68 -9.81
CA SER A 44 5.20 5.83 -9.55
C SER A 44 4.73 4.82 -8.50
N ILE A 45 4.06 5.33 -7.47
CA ILE A 45 3.53 4.54 -6.37
C ILE A 45 2.09 4.15 -6.68
N PRO A 46 1.75 2.86 -6.72
CA PRO A 46 0.36 2.43 -6.89
C PRO A 46 -0.47 2.85 -5.67
N ALA A 47 -1.73 3.22 -5.91
CA ALA A 47 -2.64 3.70 -4.86
C ALA A 47 -2.83 2.70 -3.71
N ASP A 48 -2.71 1.39 -3.99
CA ASP A 48 -2.80 0.31 -2.98
C ASP A 48 -1.72 0.39 -1.89
N PHE A 49 -0.61 1.08 -2.17
CA PHE A 49 0.46 1.30 -1.20
C PHE A 49 0.34 2.62 -0.43
N VAL A 50 -0.71 3.42 -0.70
CA VAL A 50 -0.98 4.66 0.02
C VAL A 50 -2.18 4.46 0.92
N VAL A 51 -1.94 4.38 2.22
CA VAL A 51 -2.97 4.23 3.25
C VAL A 51 -3.28 5.61 3.81
N LYS A 52 -4.56 5.95 3.93
CA LYS A 52 -4.99 7.15 4.65
C LYS A 52 -5.30 6.77 6.09
N ASP A 53 -4.87 7.61 7.03
CA ASP A 53 -5.28 7.52 8.42
C ASP A 53 -6.81 7.71 8.51
N ILE A 54 -7.49 6.83 9.24
CA ILE A 54 -8.96 6.89 9.34
C ILE A 54 -9.38 8.07 10.22
N ASP A 55 -8.57 8.41 11.23
CA ASP A 55 -8.85 9.46 12.20
C ASP A 55 -8.40 10.85 11.71
N LYS A 56 -7.32 10.91 10.91
CA LYS A 56 -6.78 12.14 10.36
C LYS A 56 -6.77 12.09 8.84
N ASN A 57 -7.90 12.43 8.21
CA ASN A 57 -8.16 12.35 6.77
C ASN A 57 -7.07 12.93 5.83
N GLU A 58 -6.17 13.79 6.33
CA GLU A 58 -5.09 14.41 5.55
C GLU A 58 -3.75 13.67 5.65
N VAL A 59 -3.59 12.79 6.64
CA VAL A 59 -2.33 12.08 6.89
C VAL A 59 -2.29 10.81 6.03
N LYS A 60 -1.29 10.74 5.16
CA LYS A 60 -1.04 9.59 4.30
C LYS A 60 0.16 8.82 4.79
N TYR A 61 0.09 7.50 4.72
CA TYR A 61 1.16 6.58 5.02
C TYR A 61 1.49 5.74 3.79
N LEU A 62 2.76 5.46 3.62
CA LEU A 62 3.30 4.60 2.58
C LEU A 62 3.50 3.19 3.15
N LYS A 63 2.85 2.21 2.54
CA LYS A 63 3.01 0.80 2.85
C LYS A 63 4.32 0.28 2.24
N VAL A 64 5.31 0.04 3.08
CA VAL A 64 6.61 -0.51 2.70
C VAL A 64 6.55 -2.04 2.74
N GLN A 65 6.48 -2.64 1.56
CA GLN A 65 6.44 -4.08 1.36
C GLN A 65 7.67 -4.52 0.55
N GLY A 66 8.52 -5.38 1.12
CA GLY A 66 9.80 -5.76 0.50
C GLY A 66 9.68 -6.48 -0.83
N SER A 67 8.52 -7.10 -1.11
CA SER A 67 8.23 -7.77 -2.38
C SER A 67 7.65 -6.83 -3.45
N ALA A 68 7.43 -5.55 -3.12
CA ALA A 68 6.87 -4.58 -4.05
C ALA A 68 7.94 -4.10 -5.05
N VAL A 69 7.67 -4.28 -6.34
CA VAL A 69 8.60 -3.94 -7.42
C VAL A 69 8.95 -2.44 -7.43
N TRP A 70 7.99 -1.58 -7.05
CA TRP A 70 8.23 -0.13 -6.97
C TRP A 70 9.30 0.21 -5.93
N LEU A 71 9.34 -0.52 -4.80
CA LEU A 71 10.28 -0.26 -3.71
C LEU A 71 11.70 -0.64 -4.15
N SER A 72 11.87 -1.79 -4.77
CA SER A 72 13.17 -2.22 -5.32
C SER A 72 13.67 -1.26 -6.42
N ARG A 73 12.77 -0.74 -7.27
CA ARG A 73 13.11 0.26 -8.31
C ARG A 73 13.52 1.60 -7.71
N LEU A 74 12.86 2.01 -6.64
CA LEU A 74 13.11 3.29 -5.98
C LEU A 74 14.41 3.27 -5.19
N VAL A 75 14.65 2.20 -4.42
CA VAL A 75 15.76 2.12 -3.46
C VAL A 75 17.02 1.51 -4.07
N CYS A 76 16.90 0.45 -4.86
CA CYS A 76 18.06 -0.26 -5.44
C CYS A 76 18.38 0.18 -6.87
N HIS A 77 17.63 1.14 -7.43
CA HIS A 77 17.71 1.59 -8.83
C HIS A 77 17.71 0.45 -9.87
N CYS A 78 17.16 -0.71 -9.51
CA CYS A 78 17.13 -1.89 -10.36
C CYS A 78 15.96 -1.82 -11.36
N SER A 79 16.24 -2.04 -12.64
CA SER A 79 15.21 -2.09 -13.69
C SER A 79 14.51 -3.46 -13.81
N SER A 80 15.07 -4.49 -13.16
CA SER A 80 14.62 -5.88 -13.26
C SER A 80 13.26 -6.10 -12.58
N LYS A 81 12.38 -6.85 -13.26
CA LYS A 81 11.03 -7.19 -12.77
C LYS A 81 11.05 -8.12 -11.54
N SER A 82 12.16 -8.82 -11.31
CA SER A 82 12.35 -9.77 -10.21
C SER A 82 13.06 -9.19 -8.99
N ALA A 83 13.55 -7.94 -9.06
CA ALA A 83 14.23 -7.30 -7.94
C ALA A 83 13.27 -7.16 -6.75
N SER A 84 13.68 -7.69 -5.60
CA SER A 84 12.87 -7.75 -4.40
C SER A 84 13.79 -7.68 -3.19
N ILE A 85 13.54 -6.73 -2.30
CA ILE A 85 14.24 -6.63 -1.01
C ILE A 85 13.54 -7.46 0.08
N ALA A 86 12.57 -8.30 -0.29
CA ALA A 86 11.84 -9.16 0.65
C ALA A 86 12.73 -10.14 1.43
N ASN A 87 13.85 -10.56 0.84
CA ASN A 87 14.85 -11.41 1.49
C ASN A 87 15.85 -10.60 2.34
N GLY A 88 15.79 -9.27 2.26
CA GLY A 88 16.63 -8.37 3.02
C GLY A 88 16.33 -8.45 4.51
N THR A 89 17.37 -8.29 5.32
CA THR A 89 17.25 -8.35 6.78
C THR A 89 16.72 -7.03 7.35
N LYS A 90 16.99 -5.89 6.69
CA LYS A 90 16.70 -4.56 7.23
C LYS A 90 15.21 -4.32 7.39
N LEU A 91 14.39 -4.80 6.46
CA LEU A 91 12.94 -4.67 6.58
C LEU A 91 12.40 -5.46 7.79
N ALA A 92 12.93 -6.67 8.03
CA ALA A 92 12.57 -7.47 9.20
C ALA A 92 13.04 -6.82 10.50
N GLU A 93 14.25 -6.23 10.53
CA GLU A 93 14.75 -5.47 11.67
C GLU A 93 13.86 -4.26 11.99
N LEU A 94 13.42 -3.50 10.98
CA LEU A 94 12.49 -2.38 11.17
C LEU A 94 11.13 -2.83 11.70
N LYS A 95 10.57 -3.93 11.17
CA LYS A 95 9.34 -4.53 11.70
C LYS A 95 9.53 -4.99 13.16
N LYS A 96 10.69 -5.55 13.50
CA LYS A 96 11.03 -5.94 14.87
C LYS A 96 11.09 -4.74 15.81
N LYS A 97 11.79 -3.66 15.44
CA LYS A 97 11.84 -2.40 16.23
C LYS A 97 10.46 -1.82 16.49
N ARG A 98 9.56 -1.85 15.49
CA ARG A 98 8.15 -1.46 15.67
C ARG A 98 7.44 -2.38 16.65
N ASN A 99 7.61 -3.70 16.50
CA ASN A 99 6.94 -4.69 17.36
C ASN A 99 7.42 -4.61 18.81
N ASP A 100 8.69 -4.30 19.04
CA ASP A 100 9.27 -4.08 20.37
C ASP A 100 8.62 -2.88 21.06
N LYS A 101 8.40 -1.78 20.34
CA LYS A 101 7.65 -0.61 20.83
C LYS A 101 6.14 -0.87 21.01
N LEU A 102 5.60 -1.90 20.37
CA LEU A 102 4.20 -2.34 20.53
C LEU A 102 4.03 -3.33 21.69
N ALA A 103 5.10 -4.02 22.11
CA ALA A 103 5.03 -4.99 23.18
C ALA A 103 4.70 -4.29 24.50
N PRO A 104 3.74 -4.82 25.28
CA PRO A 104 3.55 -4.34 26.64
C PRO A 104 4.86 -4.58 27.42
N ALA A 105 5.29 -3.60 28.21
CA ALA A 105 6.41 -3.80 29.12
C ALA A 105 6.09 -5.01 30.01
N ASP A 106 7.00 -5.98 30.03
CA ASP A 106 6.94 -7.21 30.80
C ASP A 106 6.77 -6.86 32.29
N ASP A 107 5.52 -6.89 32.81
CA ASP A 107 5.20 -7.24 34.20
C ASP A 107 3.69 -7.43 34.47
N GLU A 108 2.78 -6.98 33.61
CA GLU A 108 1.34 -7.03 33.92
C GLU A 108 0.55 -7.94 32.96
N ALA A 109 0.35 -9.20 33.39
CA ALA A 109 -0.72 -10.15 33.02
C ALA A 109 -0.98 -10.45 31.51
N PRO A 110 -1.60 -11.60 31.16
CA PRO A 110 -1.97 -11.87 29.77
C PRO A 110 -2.96 -10.80 29.30
N PRO A 111 -2.70 -10.05 28.21
CA PRO A 111 -3.56 -8.95 27.83
C PRO A 111 -4.91 -9.51 27.40
N GLU A 112 -5.97 -9.13 28.12
CA GLU A 112 -7.33 -9.19 27.61
C GLU A 112 -7.32 -8.64 26.19
N LYS A 113 -8.04 -9.30 25.27
CA LYS A 113 -8.14 -8.94 23.85
C LYS A 113 -8.91 -7.62 23.65
N LYS A 114 -8.53 -6.55 24.34
CA LYS A 114 -8.97 -5.19 24.04
C LYS A 114 -8.45 -4.88 22.65
N ILE A 115 -9.38 -4.68 21.72
CA ILE A 115 -9.09 -4.23 20.37
C ILE A 115 -8.45 -2.85 20.54
N LYS A 116 -7.12 -2.79 20.59
CA LYS A 116 -6.40 -1.51 20.52
C LYS A 116 -6.72 -0.93 19.15
N GLY A 117 -7.18 0.32 19.14
CA GLY A 117 -7.43 1.06 17.91
C GLY A 117 -6.16 1.21 17.08
N GLU A 118 -6.30 1.87 15.93
CA GLU A 118 -5.14 2.28 15.14
C GLU A 118 -4.22 3.15 16.00
N GLN A 119 -2.92 2.85 16.00
CA GLN A 119 -1.93 3.57 16.82
C GLN A 119 -0.70 3.94 16.01
N VAL A 120 -0.16 5.14 16.25
CA VAL A 120 1.10 5.59 15.65
C VAL A 120 2.24 5.36 16.63
N VAL A 121 3.29 4.68 16.16
CA VAL A 121 4.47 4.32 16.96
C VAL A 121 5.69 4.96 16.35
N SER A 122 6.54 5.56 17.18
CA SER A 122 7.79 6.16 16.72
C SER A 122 8.96 5.21 16.95
N ILE A 123 9.70 4.87 15.89
CA ILE A 123 10.92 4.04 15.98
C ILE A 123 12.16 4.85 15.56
N GLN A 124 13.33 4.44 16.05
CA GLN A 124 14.60 5.06 15.69
C GLN A 124 15.29 4.31 14.54
N VAL A 125 15.57 5.02 13.44
CA VAL A 125 16.23 4.50 12.24
C VAL A 125 17.43 5.37 11.93
N GLY A 126 18.63 4.84 12.17
CA GLY A 126 19.85 5.64 12.20
C GLY A 126 19.74 6.74 13.24
N ASN A 127 19.91 7.99 12.81
CA ASN A 127 19.85 9.18 13.66
C ASN A 127 18.48 9.87 13.67
N SER A 128 17.49 9.30 12.97
CA SER A 128 16.17 9.90 12.78
C SER A 128 15.08 9.09 13.49
N GLN A 129 14.04 9.79 13.94
CA GLN A 129 12.84 9.18 14.48
C GLN A 129 11.76 9.13 13.40
N VAL A 130 11.17 7.95 13.18
CA VAL A 130 10.15 7.75 12.14
C VAL A 130 8.83 7.28 12.72
N SER A 131 7.73 7.86 12.23
CA SER A 131 6.36 7.55 12.64
C SER A 131 5.80 6.43 11.77
N ILE A 132 5.31 5.38 12.43
CA ILE A 132 4.73 4.20 11.79
C ILE A 132 3.31 3.99 12.28
N LEU A 133 2.36 3.95 11.34
CA LEU A 133 0.98 3.57 11.62
C LEU A 133 0.89 2.06 11.85
N CYS A 134 0.24 1.67 12.93
CA CYS A 134 0.00 0.28 13.29
C CYS A 134 -1.52 0.02 13.25
N PRO A 135 -2.00 -0.86 12.35
CA PRO A 135 -3.42 -1.13 12.25
C PRO A 135 -3.93 -1.84 13.50
N ALA A 136 -5.19 -1.58 13.86
CA ALA A 136 -5.86 -2.17 15.02
C ALA A 136 -5.81 -3.71 15.05
N LYS A 137 -5.85 -4.34 13.87
CA LYS A 137 -5.77 -5.79 13.71
C LYS A 137 -4.42 -6.18 13.12
N ARG A 138 -3.80 -7.21 13.69
CA ARG A 138 -2.54 -7.81 13.20
C ARG A 138 -1.37 -6.82 13.14
N ALA A 139 -1.31 -5.84 14.06
CA ALA A 139 -0.25 -4.82 14.12
C ALA A 139 1.17 -5.43 14.02
N GLN A 140 1.42 -6.55 14.71
CA GLN A 140 2.73 -7.20 14.73
C GLN A 140 3.14 -7.86 13.40
N SER A 141 2.19 -8.33 12.59
CA SER A 141 2.45 -8.97 11.30
C SER A 141 2.15 -8.05 10.10
N ALA A 142 1.59 -6.87 10.34
CA ALA A 142 1.33 -5.87 9.32
C ALA A 142 2.61 -5.37 8.65
N ASP A 143 2.45 -4.85 7.43
CA ASP A 143 3.51 -4.13 6.75
C ASP A 143 3.88 -2.83 7.46
N LEU A 144 5.03 -2.27 7.10
CA LEU A 144 5.52 -1.00 7.63
C LEU A 144 4.74 0.13 6.97
N LEU A 145 3.82 0.78 7.68
CA LEU A 145 3.08 1.94 7.20
C LEU A 145 3.80 3.20 7.68
N VAL A 146 4.70 3.74 6.86
CA VAL A 146 5.55 4.89 7.22
C VAL A 146 4.87 6.18 6.81
N LEU A 147 4.93 7.22 7.63
CA LEU A 147 4.35 8.53 7.28
C LEU A 147 4.88 9.02 5.92
N LEU A 148 3.99 9.43 5.02
CA LEU A 148 4.32 9.91 3.67
C LEU A 148 4.89 11.34 3.73
N HIS A 149 6.09 11.46 4.31
CA HIS A 149 6.82 12.70 4.47
C HIS A 149 8.32 12.44 4.30
N VAL A 150 9.06 13.41 3.77
CA VAL A 150 10.46 13.23 3.37
C VAL A 150 11.34 12.79 4.54
N ASP A 151 11.21 13.44 5.69
CA ASP A 151 12.00 13.12 6.90
C ASP A 151 11.77 11.71 7.44
N HIS A 152 10.61 11.11 7.14
CA HIS A 152 10.26 9.77 7.59
C HIS A 152 10.64 8.70 6.59
N LEU A 153 10.54 9.01 5.28
CA LEU A 153 10.83 8.09 4.20
C LEU A 153 12.33 7.95 3.92
N ALA A 154 13.09 9.05 3.91
CA ALA A 154 14.52 9.05 3.64
C ALA A 154 15.32 8.07 4.52
N PRO A 155 15.20 8.08 5.87
CA PRO A 155 15.94 7.13 6.71
C PRO A 155 15.53 5.67 6.48
N ILE A 156 14.27 5.41 6.14
CA ILE A 156 13.80 4.06 5.80
C ILE A 156 14.44 3.59 4.49
N PHE A 157 14.43 4.42 3.45
CA PHE A 157 15.05 4.07 2.16
C PHE A 157 16.57 3.91 2.29
N ASN A 158 17.24 4.76 3.07
CA ASN A 158 18.67 4.61 3.40
C ASN A 158 18.96 3.29 4.13
N ALA A 159 18.08 2.86 5.05
CA ALA A 159 18.26 1.59 5.73
C ALA A 159 18.08 0.41 4.77
N LEU A 160 17.09 0.49 3.87
CA LEU A 160 16.77 -0.57 2.91
C LEU A 160 17.79 -0.66 1.77
N SER A 161 18.48 0.43 1.43
CA SER A 161 19.51 0.40 0.38
C SER A 161 20.69 -0.50 0.72
N ALA A 162 20.91 -0.81 2.01
CA ALA A 162 21.92 -1.76 2.44
C ALA A 162 21.63 -3.21 1.99
N ASP A 163 20.36 -3.58 1.78
CA ASP A 163 19.98 -4.92 1.27
C ASP A 163 20.01 -4.99 -0.27
N CYS A 164 20.42 -3.92 -0.97
CA CYS A 164 20.45 -3.87 -2.44
C CYS A 164 21.70 -4.50 -3.06
N THR A 165 22.49 -5.28 -2.34
CA THR A 165 23.72 -5.92 -2.85
C THR A 165 23.42 -7.06 -3.83
N GLY A 166 24.28 -7.17 -4.86
CA GLY A 166 24.04 -7.89 -6.11
C GLY A 166 23.81 -9.41 -6.02
N ASP A 167 23.23 -9.93 -7.11
CA ASP A 167 22.82 -11.31 -7.43
C ASP A 167 21.83 -12.04 -6.49
N ASP A 168 21.80 -11.75 -5.19
CA ASP A 168 20.83 -12.33 -4.23
C ASP A 168 19.40 -11.74 -4.36
N SER A 169 19.24 -10.69 -5.14
CA SER A 169 17.93 -10.12 -5.50
C SER A 169 17.09 -11.03 -6.42
N LYS A 170 17.61 -12.19 -6.84
CA LYS A 170 16.82 -13.19 -7.56
C LYS A 170 15.99 -13.98 -6.57
N ARG A 171 14.66 -13.98 -6.77
CA ARG A 171 13.74 -14.89 -6.07
C ARG A 171 14.15 -16.35 -6.31
N HIS A 172 14.90 -16.93 -5.38
CA HIS A 172 15.13 -18.37 -5.32
C HIS A 172 13.91 -19.03 -4.67
N TYR A 173 12.98 -19.51 -5.50
CA TYR A 173 11.97 -20.45 -5.03
C TYR A 173 12.66 -21.81 -4.83
N HIS A 174 12.67 -22.31 -3.59
CA HIS A 174 12.83 -23.75 -3.38
C HIS A 174 11.63 -24.43 -4.04
N LYS A 175 11.85 -25.10 -5.17
CA LYS A 175 10.88 -26.03 -5.74
C LYS A 175 10.79 -27.24 -4.81
N SER A 176 9.96 -27.16 -3.78
CA SER A 176 9.58 -28.33 -2.98
C SER A 176 8.44 -29.06 -3.67
N GLY A 177 8.57 -30.39 -3.86
CA GLY A 177 7.56 -31.25 -4.47
C GLY A 177 8.02 -31.93 -5.77
N LYS A 178 7.07 -32.47 -6.54
CA LYS A 178 7.26 -33.27 -7.78
C LYS A 178 8.09 -32.61 -8.90
N PHE A 179 8.59 -31.39 -8.70
CA PHE A 179 9.39 -30.62 -9.64
C PHE A 179 10.87 -30.48 -9.22
N ALA A 180 11.28 -31.13 -8.13
CA ALA A 180 12.70 -31.31 -7.82
C ALA A 180 13.30 -32.29 -8.84
N LYS A 181 14.38 -31.87 -9.53
CA LYS A 181 15.10 -32.75 -10.45
C LYS A 181 15.62 -33.96 -9.65
N PRO A 182 15.46 -35.21 -10.13
CA PRO A 182 16.03 -36.35 -9.45
C PRO A 182 17.56 -36.21 -9.45
N VAL A 183 18.14 -36.19 -8.25
CA VAL A 183 19.58 -36.31 -8.08
C VAL A 183 19.93 -37.76 -8.44
N LEU A 184 20.53 -37.95 -9.61
CA LEU A 184 21.19 -39.22 -9.95
C LEU A 184 22.31 -39.40 -8.92
N LYS A 185 22.20 -40.44 -8.10
CA LYS A 185 23.30 -40.93 -7.28
C LYS A 185 24.18 -41.80 -8.18
N ASP A 186 25.44 -41.42 -8.31
CA ASP A 186 26.53 -42.33 -8.71
C ASP A 186 26.65 -43.50 -7.72
#